data_AF-A0A940C8U2-F1
#
_entry.id   AF-A0A940C8U2-F1
#
_cell.length_a   1.000
_cell.length_b   1.000
_cell.length_c   1.000
_cell.angle_alpha   90.00
_cell.angle_beta   90.00
_cell.angle_gamma   90.00
#
_symmetry.space_group_name_H-M   'P 1'
#
loop_
_entity.id
_entity.type
_entity.pdbx_description
1 polymer ?
#
loop_
_entity_poly.entity_id
_entity_poly.type
_entity_poly.pdbx_seq_one_letter_code
_entity_poly.pdbx_strand_id
1 'polypeptide(L)'
;MTTRFSKTLKMLRTERGISQIQLAEQLFVDRSTISRWESGNRIPDNTMIARLAKILDVDINLLLNAAAESDESPKVILVDDTKIILKGG
;
A
#
# COMPACT_ATOMS: atom_id res chain seq x y z
N MET A 1 -3.73 -0.28 16.25
CA MET A 1 -4.31 -1.14 15.18
C MET A 1 -3.50 -0.93 13.91
N THR A 2 -3.11 -2.00 13.22
CA THR A 2 -2.36 -1.89 11.95
C THR A 2 -3.34 -1.67 10.80
N THR A 3 -3.22 -0.52 10.10
CA THR A 3 -4.10 -0.18 8.98
C THR A 3 -3.76 -0.97 7.70
N ARG A 4 -4.66 -0.98 6.71
CA ARG A 4 -4.38 -1.54 5.39
C ARG A 4 -3.15 -0.85 4.77
N PHE A 5 -3.08 0.47 4.85
CA PHE A 5 -1.91 1.26 4.44
C PHE A 5 -0.61 0.75 5.04
N SER A 6 -0.57 0.57 6.36
CA SER A 6 0.63 0.13 7.09
C SER A 6 1.14 -1.23 6.61
N LYS A 7 0.22 -2.17 6.34
CA LYS A 7 0.56 -3.50 5.80
C LYS A 7 1.08 -3.39 4.37
N THR A 8 0.39 -2.64 3.50
CA THR A 8 0.78 -2.43 2.10
C THR A 8 2.16 -1.79 2.01
N LEU A 9 2.41 -0.72 2.78
CA LEU A 9 3.70 -0.04 2.79
C LEU A 9 4.84 -0.98 3.19
N LYS A 10 4.65 -1.76 4.26
CA LYS A 10 5.66 -2.71 4.73
C LYS A 10 5.92 -3.80 3.68
N MET A 11 4.88 -4.34 3.07
CA MET A 11 4.96 -5.35 2.02
C MET A 11 5.77 -4.85 0.82
N LEU A 12 5.40 -3.70 0.25
CA LEU A 12 6.09 -3.10 -0.89
C LEU A 12 7.55 -2.78 -0.58
N ARG A 13 7.83 -2.29 0.64
CA ARG A 13 9.20 -2.04 1.09
C ARG A 13 10.02 -3.34 1.11
N THR A 14 9.44 -4.44 1.61
CA THR A 14 10.12 -5.73 1.65
C THR A 14 10.29 -6.37 0.27
N GLU A 15 9.33 -6.22 -0.64
CA GLU A 15 9.44 -6.69 -2.03
C GLU A 15 10.57 -5.97 -2.79
N ARG A 16 10.77 -4.68 -2.50
CA ARG A 16 11.90 -3.90 -3.01
C ARG A 16 13.24 -4.25 -2.34
N GLY A 17 13.23 -5.07 -1.29
CA GLY A 17 14.44 -5.48 -0.57
C GLY A 17 15.13 -4.36 0.22
N ILE A 18 14.44 -3.25 0.50
CA ILE A 18 15.02 -2.09 1.20
C ILE A 18 14.61 -2.06 2.67
N SER A 19 15.49 -1.57 3.54
CA SER A 19 15.22 -1.38 4.97
C SER A 19 14.39 -0.12 5.24
N GLN A 20 13.83 -0.01 6.45
CA GLN A 20 13.15 1.24 6.87
C GLN A 20 14.08 2.45 6.84
N ILE A 21 15.38 2.26 7.11
CA ILE A 21 16.38 3.34 7.08
C ILE A 21 16.61 3.79 5.64
N GLN A 22 16.82 2.85 4.71
CA GLN A 22 17.02 3.18 3.30
C GLN A 22 15.80 3.85 2.67
N LEU A 23 14.58 3.44 3.04
CA LEU A 23 13.36 4.13 2.60
C LEU A 23 13.28 5.55 3.18
N ALA A 24 13.67 5.73 4.45
CA ALA A 24 13.67 7.03 5.11
C ALA A 24 14.69 7.99 4.45
N GLU A 25 15.88 7.50 4.13
CA GLU A 25 16.92 8.25 3.41
C GLU A 25 16.43 8.71 2.04
N GLN A 26 15.79 7.82 1.25
CA GLN A 26 15.25 8.17 -0.06
C GLN A 26 14.11 9.20 0.00
N LEU A 27 13.37 9.22 1.10
CA LEU A 27 12.28 10.18 1.34
C LEU A 27 12.74 11.47 2.03
N PHE A 28 13.99 11.53 2.48
CA PHE A 28 14.52 12.61 3.32
C PHE A 28 13.73 12.80 4.62
N VAL A 29 13.41 11.69 5.30
CA VAL A 29 12.72 11.68 6.60
C VAL A 29 13.46 10.81 7.61
N ASP A 30 13.11 10.92 8.89
CA ASP A 30 13.62 10.02 9.92
C ASP A 30 13.08 8.59 9.78
N ARG A 31 13.90 7.60 10.15
CA ARG A 31 13.46 6.19 10.27
C ARG A 31 12.23 6.04 11.17
N SER A 32 12.13 6.84 12.23
CA SER A 32 11.00 6.82 13.16
C SER A 32 9.67 7.18 12.46
N THR A 33 9.72 8.03 11.43
CA THR A 33 8.57 8.38 10.59
C THR A 33 8.07 7.16 9.82
N ILE A 34 8.97 6.43 9.16
CA ILE A 34 8.63 5.17 8.46
C ILE A 34 8.07 4.14 9.45
N SER A 35 8.69 4.00 10.61
CA SER A 35 8.22 3.09 11.66
C SER A 35 6.79 3.43 12.12
N ARG A 36 6.45 4.71 12.26
CA ARG A 36 5.09 5.15 12.63
C ARG A 36 4.07 4.83 11.54
N TRP A 37 4.45 4.97 10.27
CA TRP A 37 3.59 4.61 9.14
C TRP A 37 3.35 3.11 9.07
N GLU A 38 4.40 2.29 9.21
CA GLU A 38 4.28 0.82 9.18
C GLU A 38 3.60 0.23 10.43
N SER A 39 3.57 0.97 11.54
CA SER A 39 2.86 0.55 12.76
C SER A 39 1.40 1.00 12.80
N GLY A 40 0.95 1.84 11.86
CA GLY A 40 -0.40 2.39 11.84
C GLY A 40 -0.63 3.52 12.84
N ASN A 41 0.44 4.05 13.44
CA ASN A 41 0.34 5.16 14.40
C ASN A 41 0.10 6.50 13.71
N ARG A 42 0.46 6.62 12.43
CA ARG A 42 0.29 7.83 11.62
C ARG A 42 0.18 7.45 10.15
N ILE A 43 -0.63 8.17 9.39
CA ILE A 43 -0.68 8.07 7.93
C ILE A 43 0.12 9.25 7.34
N PRO A 44 0.94 9.03 6.30
CA PRO A 44 1.60 10.11 5.57
C PRO A 44 0.60 11.04 4.89
N ASP A 45 1.02 12.27 4.59
CA ASP A 45 0.24 13.16 3.73
C ASP A 45 0.28 12.73 2.26
N ASN A 46 -0.58 13.32 1.43
CA ASN A 46 -0.66 13.03 -0.01
C ASN A 46 0.68 13.23 -0.74
N THR A 47 1.51 14.18 -0.30
CA THR A 47 2.81 14.44 -0.92
C THR A 47 3.78 13.29 -0.66
N MET A 48 3.81 12.79 0.58
CA MET A 48 4.61 11.63 0.97
C MET A 48 4.10 10.35 0.33
N ILE A 49 2.78 10.18 0.20
CA ILE A 49 2.18 9.05 -0.54
C ILE A 49 2.63 9.07 -2.01
N ALA A 50 2.62 10.24 -2.67
CA ALA A 50 3.09 10.37 -4.04
C ALA A 50 4.59 10.03 -4.18
N ARG A 51 5.42 10.42 -3.21
CA ARG A 51 6.85 10.07 -3.20
C ARG A 51 7.08 8.59 -2.95
N LEU A 52 6.34 8.00 -2.02
CA LEU A 52 6.36 6.57 -1.75
C LEU A 52 6.03 5.76 -3.01
N ALA A 53 4.98 6.16 -3.75
CA ALA A 53 4.60 5.52 -5.00
C ALA A 53 5.74 5.53 -6.03
N LYS A 54 6.47 6.65 -6.15
CA LYS A 54 7.62 6.77 -7.05
C LYS A 54 8.81 5.90 -6.61
N ILE A 55 9.15 5.90 -5.33
CA ILE A 55 10.29 5.15 -4.79
C ILE A 55 10.06 3.64 -4.83
N LEU A 56 8.85 3.23 -4.45
CA LEU A 56 8.43 1.83 -4.49
C LEU A 56 7.98 1.40 -5.89
N ASP A 57 7.97 2.34 -6.84
CA ASP A 57 7.57 2.20 -8.24
C ASP A 57 6.30 1.33 -8.38
N VAL A 58 5.22 1.90 -7.82
CA VAL A 58 3.86 1.39 -7.82
C VAL A 58 2.88 2.52 -8.16
N ASP A 59 1.65 2.16 -8.51
CA ASP A 59 0.58 3.15 -8.68
C ASP A 59 0.27 3.85 -7.34
N ILE A 60 0.23 5.18 -7.36
CA ILE A 60 -0.18 6.02 -6.23
C ILE A 60 -1.58 5.67 -5.71
N ASN A 61 -2.49 5.23 -6.60
CA ASN A 61 -3.85 4.83 -6.25
C ASN A 61 -3.87 3.63 -5.29
N LEU A 62 -2.91 2.70 -5.42
CA LEU A 62 -2.78 1.57 -4.51
C LEU A 62 -2.57 2.04 -3.07
N LEU A 63 -1.68 3.03 -2.88
CA LEU A 63 -1.36 3.58 -1.57
C LEU A 63 -2.49 4.48 -1.04
N LEU A 64 -3.13 5.28 -1.90
CA LEU A 64 -4.26 6.13 -1.54
C LEU A 64 -5.48 5.32 -1.10
N ASN A 65 -5.84 4.27 -1.84
CA ASN A 65 -6.96 3.38 -1.49
C ASN A 65 -6.69 2.67 -0.15
N ALA A 66 -5.45 2.21 0.06
CA ALA A 66 -5.05 1.59 1.31
C ALA A 66 -5.07 2.57 2.51
N ALA A 67 -4.88 3.86 2.26
CA ALA A 67 -4.97 4.93 3.27
C ALA A 67 -6.41 5.41 3.53
N ALA A 68 -7.27 5.41 2.51
CA ALA A 68 -8.65 5.84 2.59
C ALA A 68 -9.57 4.81 3.26
N GLU A 69 -9.27 3.52 3.11
CA GLU A 69 -9.99 2.44 3.80
C GLU A 69 -9.51 2.28 5.25
N SER A 70 -9.79 3.29 6.08
CA SER A 70 -9.81 3.14 7.52
C SER A 70 -11.20 2.64 7.95
N ASP A 71 -11.33 1.32 8.08
CA ASP A 71 -12.35 0.61 8.88
C ASP A 71 -13.84 0.64 8.46
N GLU A 72 -14.17 0.62 7.17
CA GLU A 72 -15.45 0.03 6.72
C GLU A 72 -15.24 -0.85 5.48
N SER A 73 -15.51 -2.15 5.65
CA SER A 73 -15.54 -3.13 4.56
C SER A 73 -16.47 -2.72 3.43
N PRO A 74 -16.16 -3.09 2.18
CA PRO A 74 -17.15 -3.68 1.31
C PRO A 74 -16.90 -5.19 1.26
N LYS A 75 -17.94 -5.98 1.57
CA LYS A 75 -18.06 -7.36 1.11
C LYS A 75 -17.96 -7.35 -0.42
N VAL A 76 -16.79 -7.61 -0.98
CA VAL A 76 -16.72 -8.05 -2.37
C VAL A 76 -16.99 -9.56 -2.33
N ILE A 77 -18.25 -9.92 -2.58
CA ILE A 77 -18.58 -11.25 -3.07
C ILE A 77 -17.80 -11.36 -4.39
N LEU A 78 -16.78 -12.20 -4.42
CA LEU A 78 -16.19 -12.64 -5.68
C LEU A 78 -17.32 -13.36 -6.44
N VAL A 79 -17.94 -12.67 -7.39
CA VAL A 79 -18.70 -13.35 -8.43
C VAL A 79 -17.62 -13.92 -9.34
N ASP A 80 -17.39 -15.23 -9.23
CA ASP A 80 -16.59 -15.97 -10.19
C ASP A 80 -17.28 -15.80 -11.54
N ASP A 81 -16.76 -14.87 -12.36
CA ASP A 81 -17.13 -14.76 -13.77
C ASP A 81 -16.69 -16.05 -14.44
N THR A 82 -17.57 -17.04 -14.35
CA THR A 82 -17.42 -18.34 -15.00
C THR A 82 -17.19 -18.06 -16.46
N LYS A 83 -15.99 -18.37 -16.91
CA LYS A 83 -15.55 -18.26 -18.30
C LYS A 83 -16.39 -19.23 -19.13
N ILE A 84 -17.55 -18.79 -19.59
CA ILE A 84 -18.38 -19.54 -20.53
C ILE A 84 -17.64 -19.51 -21.87
N ILE A 85 -16.91 -20.58 -22.17
CA ILE A 85 -16.48 -20.88 -23.53
C ILE A 85 -17.60 -21.71 -24.16
N LEU A 86 -18.52 -21.05 -24.86
CA LEU A 86 -19.30 -21.73 -25.89
C LEU A 86 -18.46 -21.75 -27.17
N LYS A 87 -17.87 -22.91 -27.48
CA LYS A 87 -17.60 -23.27 -28.86
C LYS A 87 -18.59 -24.35 -29.25
N GLY A 88 -19.63 -23.93 -29.97
CA GLY A 88 -20.46 -24.84 -30.73
C GLY A 88 -19.62 -25.52 -31.80
N GLY A 89 -19.79 -26.83 -31.89
CA GLY A 89 -19.34 -27.72 -32.94
C GLY A 89 -20.33 -28.87 -33.01
#